data_AF-A0A7W7W3W4-F1
#
_entry.id   AF-A0A7W7W3W4-F1
#
_cell.length_a   1.000
_cell.length_b   1.000
_cell.length_c   1.000
_cell.angle_alpha   90.00
_cell.angle_beta   90.00
_cell.angle_gamma   90.00
#
_symmetry.space_group_name_H-M   'P 1'
#
loop_
_entity.id
_entity.type
_entity.pdbx_description
1 polymer ?
#
loop_
_entity_poly.entity_id
_entity_poly.type
_entity_poly.pdbx_seq_one_letter_code
_entity_poly.pdbx_strand_id
1 'polypeptide(L)' 'MAGRVEFRRYGQAELDAVAHELNDRPRRTLGYAKPAEALNRFLVAPTT' A
#
# COMPACT_ATOMS: atom_id res chain seq x y z
N MET A 1 3.65 -22.86 11.88
CA MET A 1 2.39 -22.33 12.43
C MET A 1 2.50 -20.81 12.46
N ALA A 2 1.99 -20.11 11.44
CA ALA A 2 2.04 -18.65 11.44
C ALA A 2 1.07 -18.14 12.53
N GLY A 3 1.62 -17.54 13.58
CA GLY A 3 0.83 -16.97 14.68
C GLY A 3 -0.07 -15.85 14.18
N ARG A 4 -1.30 -15.81 14.70
CA ARG A 4 -2.27 -14.75 14.38
C ARG A 4 -1.70 -13.40 14.80
N VAL A 5 -1.57 -12.48 13.86
CA VAL A 5 -1.18 -11.10 14.14
C VAL A 5 -2.43 -10.34 14.60
N GLU A 6 -2.42 -9.87 15.85
CA GLU A 6 -3.45 -9.01 16.42
C GLU A 6 -3.19 -7.56 15.99
N PHE A 7 -3.88 -7.08 14.95
CA PHE A 7 -3.68 -5.72 14.43
C PHE A 7 -4.20 -4.62 15.36
N ARG A 8 -5.05 -4.95 16.34
CA ARG A 8 -5.62 -3.98 17.30
C ARG A 8 -4.60 -3.39 18.28
N ARG A 9 -3.40 -3.96 18.36
CA ARG A 9 -2.33 -3.46 19.24
C ARG A 9 -1.56 -2.27 18.65
N TYR A 10 -1.73 -1.99 17.35
CA TYR A 10 -1.01 -0.94 16.67
C TYR A 10 -1.86 0.34 16.61
N GLY A 11 -1.24 1.46 16.95
CA GLY A 11 -1.86 2.78 16.84
C GLY A 11 -1.89 3.29 15.41
N GLN A 12 -2.67 4.35 15.16
CA GLN A 12 -2.83 4.91 13.83
C GLN A 12 -1.50 5.32 13.19
N ALA A 13 -0.60 5.95 13.96
CA ALA A 13 0.71 6.38 13.47
C ALA A 13 1.59 5.22 12.99
N GLU A 14 1.51 4.05 13.66
CA GLU A 14 2.27 2.86 13.27
C GLU A 14 1.70 2.25 11.98
N LEU A 15 0.37 2.23 11.87
CA LEU A 15 -0.31 1.76 10.66
C LEU A 15 -0.06 2.69 9.46
N ASP A 16 -0.03 4.00 9.69
CA ASP A 16 0.26 5.02 8.67
C ASP A 16 1.71 4.90 8.18
N ALA A 17 2.67 4.66 9.08
CA ALA A 17 4.06 4.44 8.70
C ALA A 17 4.21 3.21 7.79
N VAL A 18 3.55 2.11 8.14
CA VAL A 18 3.51 0.90 7.30
C VAL A 18 2.83 1.19 5.97
N ALA A 19 1.70 1.89 5.96
CA ALA A 19 0.99 2.25 4.74
C ALA A 19 1.86 3.11 3.82
N HIS A 20 2.56 4.10 4.37
CA HIS A 20 3.50 4.94 3.63
C HIS A 20 4.61 4.09 2.99
N GLU A 21 5.30 3.27 3.78
CA GLU A 21 6.37 2.41 3.28
C GLU A 21 5.87 1.48 2.16
N LEU A 22 4.74 0.80 2.37
CA LEU A 22 4.23 -0.17 1.40
C LEU A 22 3.76 0.47 0.10
N ASN A 23 3.16 1.66 0.17
CA ASN A 23 2.66 2.41 -0.97
C ASN A 23 3.75 3.14 -1.76
N ASP A 24 4.87 3.48 -1.12
CA ASP A 24 6.00 4.14 -1.77
C ASP A 24 7.08 3.18 -2.29
N ARG A 25 6.98 1.88 -1.98
CA ARG A 25 7.94 0.88 -2.43
C ARG A 25 7.68 0.40 -3.87
N PRO A 26 8.64 0.56 -4.80
CA PRO A 26 8.57 -0.02 -6.15
C PRO A 26 8.28 -1.52 -6.17
N ARG A 27 7.35 -1.97 -7.03
CA ARG A 27 6.99 -3.39 -7.16
C ARG A 27 7.31 -3.92 -8.55
N ARG A 28 8.10 -4.99 -8.64
CA ARG A 28 8.43 -5.65 -9.92
C ARG A 28 7.18 -6.05 -10.73
N THR A 29 6.12 -6.50 -10.06
CA THR A 29 4.85 -6.86 -10.68
C THR A 29 4.09 -5.68 -11.28
N LEU A 30 4.43 -4.45 -10.89
CA LEU A 30 3.91 -3.20 -11.44
C LEU A 30 4.93 -2.53 -12.38
N GLY A 31 5.89 -3.29 -12.93
CA GLY A 31 6.98 -2.72 -13.74
C GLY A 31 7.87 -1.77 -12.95
N TYR A 32 8.02 -2.00 -11.64
CA TYR A 32 8.71 -1.13 -10.69
C TYR A 32 8.02 0.22 -10.40
N ALA A 33 6.76 0.42 -10.80
CA ALA A 33 5.97 1.53 -10.27
C ALA A 33 5.64 1.34 -8.78
N LYS A 34 5.40 2.45 -8.07
CA LYS A 34 4.88 2.44 -6.70
C LYS A 34 3.39 2.06 -6.72
N PRO A 35 2.88 1.33 -5.70
CA PRO A 35 1.45 1.05 -5.60
C PRO A 35 0.57 2.31 -5.65
N ALA A 36 0.94 3.39 -4.96
CA ALA A 36 0.19 4.64 -4.99
C ALA A 36 0.13 5.27 -6.40
N GLU A 37 1.24 5.23 -7.16
CA GLU A 37 1.29 5.72 -8.53
C GLU A 37 0.40 4.88 -9.46
N ALA A 38 0.45 3.56 -9.33
CA ALA A 38 -0.36 2.66 -10.13
C ALA A 38 -1.86 2.88 -9.86
N LEU A 39 -2.25 3.02 -8.59
CA LEU A 39 -3.63 3.32 -8.22
C LEU A 39 -4.10 4.66 -8.79
N ASN A 40 -3.29 5.72 -8.68
CA ASN A 40 -3.65 7.04 -9.21
C ASN A 40 -3.96 7.02 -10.71
N ARG A 41 -3.28 6.18 -11.50
CA ARG A 41 -3.59 6.03 -12.94
C ARG A 41 -5.01 5.53 -13.19
N PHE A 42 -5.53 4.65 -12.33
CA PHE A 42 -6.91 4.15 -12.44
C PHE A 42 -7.94 5.15 -11.92
N LEU A 43 -7.61 5.92 -10.88
CA LEU A 43 -8.51 6.91 -10.30
C LEU A 43 -8.66 8.17 -11.17
N VAL A 44 -7.60 8.54 -11.90
CA VAL A 44 -7.58 9.72 -12.77
C VAL A 44 -8.04 9.39 -14.20
N ALA A 45 -8.07 8.11 -14.59
CA ALA A 45 -8.59 7.72 -15.89
C ALA A 45 -10.10 8.04 -15.96
N PRO A 46 -10.57 8.74 -17.01
CA PRO A 46 -11.99 9.00 -17.18
C PRO A 46 -12.71 7.66 -17.34
N THR A 47 -13.69 7.41 -16.46
CA THR A 47 -14.60 6.27 -16.62
C THR A 47 -15.42 6.53 -17.88
N THR A 48 -15.21 5.72 -18.93
CA THR A 48 -16.01 5.75 -20.17
C THR A 48 -17.16 4.77 -20.06
#